data_AF-A0ABD4PIX3-F1
#
_entry.id   AF-A0ABD4PIX3-F1
#
_cell.length_a   1.000
_cell.length_b   1.000
_cell.length_c   1.000
_cell.angle_alpha   90.00
_cell.angle_beta   90.00
_cell.angle_gamma   90.00
#
_symmetry.space_group_name_H-M   'P 1'
#
loop_
_entity.id
_entity.type
_entity.pdbx_description
1 polymer ?
#
loop_
_entity_poly.entity_id
_entity_poly.type
_entity_poly.pdbx_seq_one_letter_code
_entity_poly.pdbx_strand_id
1 'polypeptide(L)' 'MSQQKITGIDLAKTNFYLFSINAHGKPAGRIKLSRNQLLNWLVQQPKMTVAMEARGHPITGTGKSGNSTMM' A
#
# COMPACT_ATOMS: atom_id res chain seq x y z
N MET A 1 20.98 -4.12 -13.44
CA MET A 1 19.65 -3.75 -12.90
C MET A 1 19.68 -4.04 -11.41
N SER A 2 19.85 -3.04 -10.54
CA SER A 2 19.82 -3.27 -9.09
C SER A 2 18.40 -3.66 -8.70
N GLN A 3 18.23 -4.84 -8.11
CA GLN A 3 16.92 -5.32 -7.67
C GLN A 3 16.37 -4.34 -6.64
N GLN A 4 15.31 -3.63 -7.03
CA GLN A 4 14.53 -2.84 -6.09
C GLN A 4 13.87 -3.80 -5.12
N LYS A 5 14.27 -3.74 -3.85
CA LYS A 5 13.94 -4.77 -2.87
C LYS A 5 12.68 -4.41 -2.08
N ILE A 6 12.48 -3.12 -1.83
CA ILE A 6 11.40 -2.60 -0.99
C ILE A 6 10.80 -1.35 -1.61
N THR A 7 9.46 -1.27 -1.65
CA THR A 7 8.74 -0.01 -1.86
C THR A 7 7.81 0.25 -0.68
N GLY A 8 7.96 1.43 -0.09
CA GLY A 8 7.04 1.99 0.89
C GLY A 8 5.85 2.64 0.19
N ILE A 9 4.64 2.43 0.70
CA ILE A 9 3.40 3.08 0.27
C ILE A 9 2.89 3.92 1.43
N ASP A 10 2.90 5.23 1.24
CA ASP A 10 2.25 6.20 2.12
C ASP A 10 0.77 6.35 1.71
N LEU A 11 -0.13 6.14 2.67
CA LEU A 11 -1.56 6.14 2.42
C LEU A 11 -2.05 7.59 2.32
N ALA A 12 -2.50 8.04 1.15
CA ALA A 12 -3.32 9.26 1.01
C ALA A 12 -4.75 8.93 0.57
N LYS A 13 -5.69 9.87 0.73
CA LYS A 13 -7.14 9.62 0.48
C LYS A 13 -7.43 9.25 -0.98
N THR A 14 -6.71 9.83 -1.92
CA THR A 14 -6.95 9.71 -3.37
C THR A 14 -5.74 9.24 -4.17
N ASN A 15 -4.55 9.45 -3.62
CA ASN A 15 -3.28 9.13 -4.24
C ASN A 15 -2.40 8.38 -3.25
N PHE A 16 -1.42 7.65 -3.77
CA PHE A 16 -0.41 6.92 -3.01
C PHE A 16 0.95 7.48 -3.39
N TYR A 17 1.77 7.80 -2.38
CA TYR A 17 3.17 8.10 -2.60
C TYR A 17 3.98 6.83 -2.37
N LEU A 18 4.66 6.40 -3.42
CA LEU A 18 5.53 5.25 -3.40
C LEU A 18 6.96 5.73 -3.22
N PHE A 19 7.66 5.15 -2.26
CA PHE A 19 9.08 5.41 -2.01
C PHE A 19 9.87 4.13 -2.18
N SER A 20 10.91 4.17 -3.01
CA SER A 20 11.66 2.98 -3.39
C SER A 20 13.01 2.95 -2.70
N ILE A 21 13.40 1.78 -2.22
CA ILE A 21 14.69 1.55 -1.56
C ILE A 21 15.47 0.51 -2.37
N ASN A 22 16.71 0.85 -2.72
CA ASN A 22 17.59 -0.07 -3.45
C ASN A 22 18.21 -1.13 -2.52
N ALA A 23 18.95 -2.07 -3.10
CA ALA A 23 19.59 -3.15 -2.36
C ALA A 23 20.56 -2.70 -1.23
N HIS A 24 21.04 -1.46 -1.28
CA HIS A 24 21.94 -0.88 -0.27
C HIS A 24 21.21 -0.08 0.82
N GLY A 25 19.88 -0.13 0.85
CA GLY A 25 19.08 0.65 1.80
C GLY A 25 18.99 2.14 1.43
N LYS A 26 19.45 2.56 0.25
CA LYS A 26 19.41 3.96 -0.17
C LYS A 26 18.12 4.27 -0.94
N PRO A 27 17.61 5.51 -0.85
CA PRO A 27 16.51 5.99 -1.69
C PRO A 27 16.81 5.79 -3.17
N ALA A 28 15.90 5.16 -3.90
CA ALA A 28 16.00 4.90 -5.33
C ALA A 28 15.06 5.78 -6.16
N GLY A 29 13.96 6.25 -5.57
CA GLY A 29 13.01 7.12 -6.25
C GLY A 29 11.69 7.27 -5.53
N ARG A 30 10.88 8.22 -6.01
CA ARG A 30 9.52 8.48 -5.52
C ARG A 30 8.56 8.56 -6.70
N ILE A 31 7.41 7.92 -6.58
CA ILE A 31 6.34 7.95 -7.59
C ILE A 31 5.02 8.32 -6.89
N LYS A 32 4.15 9.05 -7.58
CA LYS A 32 2.79 9.31 -7.13
C LYS A 32 1.83 8.57 -8.05
N LEU A 33 0.96 7.73 -7.49
CA LEU A 33 -0.05 6.98 -8.23
C LEU A 33 -1.44 7.28 -7.69
N SER A 34 -2.45 7.33 -8.57
CA SER A 34 -3.84 7.25 -8.13
C SER A 34 -4.20 5.84 -7.67
N ARG A 35 -5.33 5.68 -6.97
CA ARG A 35 -5.82 4.37 -6.54
C ARG A 35 -5.96 3.36 -7.68
N ASN A 36 -6.50 3.80 -8.82
CA ASN A 36 -6.72 2.93 -9.97
C ASN A 36 -5.41 2.52 -10.68
N GLN A 37 -4.34 3.30 -10.50
CA GLN A 37 -3.03 3.02 -11.08
C GLN A 37 -2.18 2.09 -10.22
N LEU A 38 -2.45 2.00 -8.91
CA LEU A 38 -1.60 1.28 -7.96
C LEU A 38 -1.48 -0.21 -8.30
N LEU A 39 -2.61 -0.90 -8.49
CA LEU A 39 -2.61 -2.34 -8.77
C LEU A 39 -1.93 -2.65 -10.11
N ASN A 40 -2.24 -1.86 -11.14
CA ASN A 40 -1.63 -2.01 -12.47
C ASN A 40 -0.11 -1.81 -12.42
N TRP A 41 0.36 -0.87 -11.60
CA TRP A 41 1.78 -0.64 -11.39
C TRP A 41 2.44 -1.81 -10.64
N LEU A 42 1.82 -2.31 -9.57
CA LEU A 42 2.35 -3.42 -8.75
C LEU A 42 2.54 -4.71 -9.57
N VAL A 43 1.60 -5.04 -10.46
CA VAL A 43 1.68 -6.25 -11.32
C VAL A 43 2.86 -6.20 -12.29
N GLN A 44 3.31 -5.01 -12.68
CA GLN A 44 4.45 -4.82 -13.60
C GLN A 44 5.80 -4.88 -12.88
N GLN A 45 5.82 -4.86 -11.55
CA GLN A 45 7.08 -4.87 -10.80
C GLN A 45 7.61 -6.31 -10.64
N PRO A 46 8.94 -6.48 -10.58
CA PRO A 46 9.52 -7.74 -10.14
C PRO A 46 9.10 -8.05 -8.70
N LYS A 47 9.27 -9.31 -8.26
CA LYS A 47 9.02 -9.71 -6.88
C LYS A 47 9.76 -8.80 -5.90
N MET A 48 9.02 -8.20 -4.97
CA MET A 48 9.53 -7.19 -4.04
C MET A 48 8.70 -7.16 -2.76
N THR A 49 9.27 -6.58 -1.70
CA THR A 49 8.55 -6.32 -0.46
C THR A 49 7.81 -4.99 -0.58
N VAL A 50 6.52 -4.99 -0.22
CA VAL A 50 5.73 -3.77 -0.08
C VAL A 50 5.59 -3.47 1.41
N ALA A 51 6.12 -2.32 1.84
CA ALA A 51 5.88 -1.78 3.17
C ALA A 51 4.73 -0.77 3.09
N MET A 52 3.70 -0.90 3.91
CA MET A 52 2.55 0.00 3.88
C MET A 52 2.33 0.60 5.26
N GLU A 53 2.09 1.91 5.32
CA GLU A 53 1.66 2.54 6.57
C GLU A 53 0.31 1.97 7.00
N ALA A 54 0.17 1.61 8.27
CA ALA A 54 -1.12 1.31 8.86
C ALA A 54 -1.78 2.62 9.30
N ARG A 55 -2.84 3.04 8.61
CA ARG A 55 -3.71 4.09 9.16
C ARG A 55 -4.71 3.48 10.12
N GLY A 56 -4.58 3.82 11.40
CA GLY A 56 -5.62 3.58 12.40
C GLY A 56 -6.80 4.50 12.14
N HIS A 57 -7.89 3.97 11.59
CA HIS A 57 -9.19 4.62 11.81
C HIS A 57 -9.72 4.06 13.13
N PRO A 58 -10.07 4.90 14.12
CA PRO A 58 -10.81 4.41 15.26
C PRO A 58 -12.07 3.74 14.71
N ILE A 59 -12.25 2.45 15.02
CA ILE A 59 -13.50 1.76 14.74
C ILE A 59 -14.60 2.36 15.63
N THR A 60 -15.09 3.56 15.31
CA THR A 60 -16.32 4.10 15.90
C THR A 60 -17.51 3.50 15.16
N GLY A 61 -17.63 2.17 15.21
CA GLY A 61 -18.87 1.49 14.90
C GLY A 61 -19.57 1.24 16.23
N THR A 62 -20.80 1.73 16.40
CA THR A 62 -21.70 1.06 17.34
C THR A 62 -21.88 -0.34 16.80
N GLY A 63 -21.23 -1.31 17.42
CA GLY A 63 -21.35 -2.72 17.06
C GLY A 63 -22.79 -3.16 17.23
N LYS A 64 -23.62 -3.02 16.20
CA LYS A 64 -24.82 -3.83 16.06
C LYS A 64 -24.36 -5.16 15.50
N SER A 65 -24.20 -6.12 16.40
CA SER A 65 -24.24 -7.55 16.08
C SER A 65 -25.57 -7.81 15.37
N GLY A 66 -25.55 -7.73 14.03
CA GLY A 66 -26.63 -8.23 13.20
C GLY A 66 -26.52 -9.75 13.21
N ASN A 67 -27.37 -10.40 13.99
CA ASN A 67 -27.50 -11.84 13.96
C ASN A 67 -28.21 -12.20 12.64
N SER A 68 -27.45 -12.41 11.57
CA SER A 68 -27.97 -13.02 10.35
C SER A 68 -28.17 -14.50 10.62
N THR A 69 -29.35 -14.85 11.14
CA THR A 69 -29.87 -16.21 11.04
C THR A 69 -29.90 -16.55 9.56
N MET A 70 -29.11 -17.54 9.15
CA MET A 70 -29.35 -18.23 7.87
C MET A 70 -30.66 -19.00 8.01
N MET A 71 -31.69 -18.55 7.29
CA MET A 71 -32.83 -19.33 6.84
C MET A 71 -33.03 -19.03 5.36
#